data_AF-A0A4R5KSM4-F1
#
_entry.id   AF-A0A4R5KSM4-F1
#
_cell.length_a   1.000
_cell.length_b   1.000
_cell.length_c   1.000
_cell.angle_alpha   90.00
_cell.angle_beta   90.00
_cell.angle_gamma   90.00
#
_symmetry.space_group_name_H-M   'P 1'
#
loop_
_entity.id
_entity.type
_entity.pdbx_description
1 polymer ?
#
loop_
_entity_poly.entity_id
_entity_poly.type
_entity_poly.pdbx_seq_one_letter_code
_entity_poly.pdbx_strand_id
1 'polypeptide(L)'
;MSYQREGVLAVGSGPILISLTKAWYESGESKITVYVTNKQPTDAGEFKKLLEQALPGDPEASLDILVTTGDGKENWEAIVRSFSFILYVSQHGDLEELQKLQAACIAEKKPLLPAMGLRGLGIAGPLIHPDSDGRWESAWRRVHSSVFPNDRGTQALSEIAASVLSNLIVYEWNKVVSGKNEADCNNQCYILDPLTLEGSWHPFLPHPIVSGHEPVRTVTELELALETNQEPADTEAWFSYFSGLTSAVSGIFHKWEEDELNQLPLSQCLVQPADPLSEGPTQLLPVIVRGGLTHLEARWESGLAGLEAYIERMKPLLVSGLASYRPEDIRIGAGGSLAEAVGRGLIASLTEELSNRILHDELVVSRMEYTRIEDTHCRFYLNALSILEGEPLIAVGEPIFGLPAAWVRSGASWYGSVGLGLTHALRQSLQKALMKTEEALISSVNWNDHKPQKVSISACHPVWHASWLQSAVHSLKQHRKRLEIIDLRCESFLKEGPVGIFGVRLREEESP
;
A
#
# COMPACT_ATOMS: atom_id res chain seq x y z
N MET A 1 -9.52 -41.25 27.41
CA MET A 1 -9.23 -42.16 26.28
C MET A 1 -9.77 -41.50 25.03
N SER A 2 -8.91 -41.47 24.01
CA SER A 2 -9.12 -41.16 22.59
C SER A 2 -10.55 -40.97 22.09
N TYR A 3 -10.80 -39.82 21.44
CA TYR A 3 -11.54 -39.76 20.19
C TYR A 3 -10.95 -38.61 19.34
N GLN A 4 -9.86 -38.90 18.62
CA GLN A 4 -9.58 -38.18 17.39
C GLN A 4 -10.75 -38.48 16.44
N ARG A 5 -11.57 -37.47 16.13
CA ARG A 5 -12.54 -37.59 15.05
C ARG A 5 -11.79 -37.21 13.77
N GLU A 6 -11.26 -38.21 13.07
CA GLU A 6 -10.76 -38.00 11.71
C GLU A 6 -11.90 -37.42 10.86
N GLY A 7 -11.76 -36.19 10.38
CA GLY A 7 -12.79 -35.54 9.57
C GLY A 7 -12.76 -34.01 9.59
N VAL A 8 -13.66 -33.45 8.78
CA VAL A 8 -13.84 -32.00 8.60
C VAL A 8 -14.97 -31.49 9.49
N LEU A 9 -14.74 -30.33 10.10
CA LEU A 9 -15.74 -29.57 10.82
C LEU A 9 -16.22 -28.40 9.97
N ALA A 10 -17.50 -28.37 9.62
CA ALA A 10 -18.16 -27.18 9.07
C ALA A 10 -18.78 -26.37 10.22
N VAL A 11 -18.34 -25.13 10.37
CA VAL A 11 -18.83 -24.17 11.39
C VAL A 11 -19.60 -23.08 10.67
N GLY A 12 -20.77 -22.70 11.17
CA GLY A 12 -21.43 -21.54 10.59
C GLY A 12 -22.90 -21.36 10.95
N SER A 13 -23.53 -20.45 10.21
CA SER A 13 -24.95 -20.14 10.33
C SER A 13 -25.58 -19.70 9.01
N GLY A 14 -26.90 -19.90 8.91
CA GLY A 14 -27.73 -19.47 7.78
C GLY A 14 -27.71 -20.44 6.58
N PRO A 15 -28.39 -20.05 5.48
CA PRO A 15 -28.56 -20.90 4.29
C PRO A 15 -27.25 -21.39 3.66
N ILE A 16 -26.18 -20.58 3.73
CA ILE A 16 -24.86 -20.98 3.22
C ILE A 16 -24.31 -22.26 3.87
N LEU A 17 -24.64 -22.55 5.13
CA LEU A 17 -24.22 -23.80 5.78
C LEU A 17 -24.96 -25.02 5.22
N ILE A 18 -26.22 -24.85 4.82
CA ILE A 18 -26.99 -25.88 4.14
C ILE A 18 -26.38 -26.13 2.75
N SER A 19 -26.08 -25.06 2.01
CA SER A 19 -25.38 -25.15 0.73
C SER A 19 -24.02 -25.84 0.84
N LEU A 20 -23.25 -25.55 1.89
CA LEU A 20 -21.97 -26.22 2.17
C LEU A 20 -22.14 -27.72 2.40
N THR A 21 -23.14 -28.10 3.18
CA THR A 21 -23.43 -29.51 3.46
C THR A 21 -23.83 -30.26 2.19
N LYS A 22 -24.62 -29.63 1.31
CA LYS A 22 -24.96 -30.20 -0.01
C LYS A 22 -23.73 -30.36 -0.90
N ALA A 23 -22.94 -29.28 -1.05
CA ALA A 23 -21.71 -29.26 -1.83
C ALA A 23 -20.72 -30.34 -1.39
N TRP A 24 -20.63 -30.58 -0.07
CA TRP A 24 -19.79 -31.63 0.50
C TRP A 24 -20.16 -33.02 -0.03
N TYR A 25 -21.42 -33.41 0.07
CA TYR A 25 -21.88 -34.72 -0.43
C TYR A 25 -21.83 -34.82 -1.95
N GLU A 26 -22.16 -33.73 -2.66
CA GLU A 26 -22.04 -33.67 -4.13
C GLU A 26 -20.60 -33.85 -4.62
N SER A 27 -19.61 -33.50 -3.78
CA SER A 27 -18.18 -33.75 -4.07
C SER A 27 -17.75 -35.21 -3.90
N GLY A 28 -18.62 -36.07 -3.37
CA GLY A 28 -18.36 -37.50 -3.14
C GLY A 28 -17.88 -37.85 -1.72
N GLU A 29 -17.81 -36.87 -0.82
CA GLU A 29 -17.41 -37.10 0.57
C GLU A 29 -18.58 -37.61 1.42
N SER A 30 -18.34 -38.62 2.26
CA SER A 30 -19.42 -39.31 3.00
C SER A 30 -19.59 -38.85 4.44
N LYS A 31 -18.64 -38.12 5.03
CA LYS A 31 -18.69 -37.75 6.46
C LYS A 31 -18.34 -36.30 6.69
N ILE A 32 -19.23 -35.58 7.39
CA ILE A 32 -18.97 -34.22 7.86
C ILE A 32 -19.59 -34.01 9.25
N THR A 33 -18.88 -33.27 10.11
CA THR A 33 -19.46 -32.76 11.35
C THR A 33 -19.82 -31.29 11.15
N VAL A 34 -21.02 -30.90 11.57
CA VAL A 34 -21.52 -29.53 11.46
C VAL A 34 -21.71 -28.94 12.86
N TYR A 35 -21.14 -27.76 13.10
CA TYR A 35 -21.35 -26.96 14.31
C TYR A 35 -22.12 -25.69 13.94
N VAL A 36 -23.33 -25.55 14.49
CA VAL A 36 -24.23 -24.43 14.17
C VAL A 36 -24.08 -23.33 15.21
N THR A 37 -23.69 -22.13 14.80
CA THR A 37 -23.36 -20.99 15.69
C THR A 37 -24.54 -20.04 16.00
N ASN A 38 -25.75 -20.42 15.60
CA ASN A 38 -26.90 -19.52 15.47
C ASN A 38 -27.20 -18.64 16.72
N LYS A 39 -27.14 -17.31 16.54
CA LYS A 39 -27.57 -16.29 17.53
C LYS A 39 -29.02 -15.83 17.35
N GLN A 40 -29.73 -16.27 16.29
CA GLN A 40 -31.15 -15.95 16.09
C GLN A 40 -32.07 -17.11 16.46
N PRO A 41 -33.23 -16.85 17.10
CA PRO A 41 -34.12 -17.87 17.65
C PRO A 41 -35.05 -18.47 16.57
N THR A 42 -34.53 -18.79 15.39
CA THR A 42 -35.29 -19.53 14.38
C THR A 42 -34.98 -21.01 14.57
N ASP A 43 -36.03 -21.76 14.90
CA ASP A 43 -36.07 -23.16 15.32
C ASP A 43 -34.82 -23.99 14.94
N ALA A 44 -33.91 -24.19 15.91
CA ALA A 44 -32.76 -25.08 15.73
C ALA A 44 -33.18 -26.48 15.24
N GLY A 45 -34.40 -26.90 15.56
CA GLY A 45 -35.00 -28.14 15.05
C GLY A 45 -35.40 -28.10 13.58
N GLU A 46 -35.85 -26.96 13.04
CA GLU A 46 -36.17 -26.81 11.61
C GLU A 46 -34.89 -26.72 10.77
N PHE A 47 -33.90 -25.97 11.25
CA PHE A 47 -32.59 -25.90 10.59
C PHE A 47 -31.89 -27.26 10.57
N LYS A 48 -32.00 -28.03 11.67
CA LYS A 48 -31.53 -29.42 11.72
C LYS A 48 -32.22 -30.30 10.67
N LYS A 49 -33.54 -30.18 10.49
CA LYS A 49 -34.27 -30.91 9.44
C LYS A 49 -33.80 -30.54 8.03
N LEU A 50 -33.52 -29.26 7.78
CA LEU A 50 -33.01 -28.81 6.47
C LEU A 50 -31.60 -29.35 6.18
N LEU A 51 -30.75 -29.44 7.20
CA LEU A 51 -29.45 -30.11 7.09
C LEU A 51 -29.60 -31.62 6.88
N GLU A 52 -30.53 -32.27 7.58
CA GLU A 52 -30.81 -33.69 7.39
C GLU A 52 -31.40 -33.99 5.99
N GLN A 53 -32.17 -33.07 5.40
CA GLN A 53 -32.66 -33.17 4.03
C GLN A 53 -31.56 -33.01 2.97
N ALA A 54 -30.40 -32.46 3.33
CA ALA A 54 -29.26 -32.36 2.44
C ALA A 54 -28.46 -33.67 2.34
N LEU A 55 -28.71 -34.66 3.20
CA LEU A 55 -28.09 -35.98 3.09
C LEU A 55 -28.56 -36.68 1.81
N PRO A 56 -27.62 -37.25 1.02
CA PRO A 56 -27.99 -38.16 -0.06
C PRO A 56 -28.62 -39.43 0.54
N GLY A 57 -29.40 -40.15 -0.26
CA GLY A 57 -29.95 -41.46 0.14
C GLY A 57 -28.92 -42.58 0.28
N ASP A 58 -27.62 -42.26 0.35
CA ASP A 58 -26.50 -43.19 0.46
C ASP A 58 -26.36 -43.69 1.91
N PRO A 59 -26.35 -45.01 2.16
CA PRO A 59 -26.19 -45.58 3.51
C PRO A 59 -24.82 -45.29 4.17
N GLU A 60 -23.79 -44.93 3.40
CA GLU A 60 -22.47 -44.58 3.97
C GLU A 60 -22.37 -43.09 4.38
N ALA A 61 -23.33 -42.26 3.97
CA ALA A 61 -23.35 -40.85 4.31
C ALA A 61 -23.72 -40.64 5.79
N SER A 62 -22.92 -39.86 6.50
CA SER A 62 -23.13 -39.52 7.92
C SER A 62 -22.97 -38.02 8.15
N LEU A 63 -23.87 -37.48 8.97
CA LEU A 63 -23.93 -36.08 9.36
C LEU A 63 -24.03 -35.98 10.89
N ASP A 64 -22.96 -35.52 11.53
CA ASP A 64 -22.95 -35.27 12.97
C ASP A 64 -23.22 -33.79 13.23
N ILE A 65 -24.35 -33.46 13.87
CA ILE A 65 -24.71 -32.07 14.18
C ILE A 65 -24.43 -31.78 15.66
N LEU A 66 -23.49 -30.86 15.90
CA LEU A 66 -23.18 -30.31 17.21
C LEU A 66 -23.95 -29.00 17.40
N VAL A 67 -24.69 -28.89 18.51
CA VAL A 67 -25.47 -27.70 18.87
C VAL A 67 -25.02 -27.19 20.23
N THR A 68 -24.82 -25.89 20.36
CA THR A 68 -24.52 -25.25 21.66
C THR A 68 -25.70 -25.44 22.61
N THR A 69 -25.45 -26.03 23.79
CA THR A 69 -26.45 -26.18 24.85
C THR A 69 -26.06 -25.27 26.03
N GLY A 70 -26.44 -23.99 25.97
CA GLY A 70 -26.40 -23.06 27.12
C GLY A 70 -25.66 -21.73 26.89
N ASP A 71 -25.90 -20.76 27.80
CA ASP A 71 -25.37 -19.37 27.83
C ASP A 71 -23.84 -19.26 28.08
N GLY A 72 -23.07 -20.31 27.85
CA GLY A 72 -21.61 -20.33 28.03
C GLY A 72 -20.87 -19.85 26.79
N LYS A 73 -19.75 -19.12 26.98
CA LYS A 73 -18.80 -18.79 25.89
C LYS A 73 -18.35 -20.09 25.20
N GLU A 74 -18.38 -20.15 23.86
CA GLU A 74 -17.87 -21.31 23.14
C GLU A 74 -16.38 -21.54 23.45
N ASN A 75 -16.03 -22.77 23.83
CA ASN A 75 -14.63 -23.17 23.93
C ASN A 75 -14.14 -23.65 22.58
N TRP A 76 -13.78 -22.71 21.70
CA TRP A 76 -13.35 -22.99 20.34
C TRP A 76 -12.17 -23.96 20.24
N GLU A 77 -11.18 -23.85 21.13
CA GLU A 77 -10.02 -24.76 21.17
C GLU A 77 -10.46 -26.22 21.37
N ALA A 78 -11.36 -26.46 22.33
CA ALA A 78 -11.89 -27.80 22.58
C ALA A 78 -12.70 -28.34 21.40
N ILE A 79 -13.43 -27.47 20.70
CA ILE A 79 -14.24 -27.84 19.53
C ILE A 79 -13.34 -28.24 18.35
N VAL A 80 -12.35 -27.42 18.00
CA VAL A 80 -11.54 -27.65 16.78
C VAL A 80 -10.48 -28.75 16.97
N ARG A 81 -10.03 -29.01 18.20
CA ARG A 81 -8.94 -29.94 18.51
C ARG A 81 -9.09 -31.32 17.87
N SER A 82 -10.30 -31.86 17.87
CA SER A 82 -10.56 -33.22 17.38
C SER A 82 -10.55 -33.38 15.87
N PHE A 83 -10.60 -32.29 15.10
CA PHE A 83 -10.76 -32.32 13.64
C PHE A 83 -9.44 -32.03 12.90
N SER A 84 -9.36 -32.43 11.63
CA SER A 84 -8.16 -32.21 10.80
C SER A 84 -8.26 -30.94 9.96
N PHE A 85 -9.46 -30.49 9.63
CA PHE A 85 -9.70 -29.30 8.80
C PHE A 85 -11.00 -28.62 9.22
N ILE A 86 -11.00 -27.29 9.22
CA ILE A 86 -12.16 -26.48 9.58
C ILE A 86 -12.63 -25.68 8.36
N LEU A 87 -13.91 -25.79 8.03
CA LEU A 87 -14.61 -24.93 7.07
C LEU A 87 -15.48 -23.97 7.86
N TYR A 88 -15.41 -22.68 7.54
CA TYR A 88 -16.26 -21.68 8.18
C TYR A 88 -17.16 -21.01 7.15
N VAL A 89 -18.47 -20.95 7.42
CA VAL A 89 -19.40 -20.20 6.59
C VAL A 89 -20.32 -19.28 7.36
N SER A 90 -20.51 -18.06 6.86
CA SER A 90 -21.41 -17.09 7.48
C SER A 90 -22.22 -16.34 6.45
N GLN A 91 -23.55 -16.42 6.57
CA GLN A 91 -24.45 -15.72 5.67
C GLN A 91 -24.31 -14.19 5.73
N HIS A 92 -23.99 -13.66 6.92
CA HIS A 92 -23.93 -12.22 7.21
C HIS A 92 -22.53 -11.71 7.58
N GLY A 93 -21.53 -12.59 7.60
CA GLY A 93 -20.13 -12.21 7.84
C GLY A 93 -19.86 -11.80 9.29
N ASP A 94 -20.07 -12.73 10.23
CA ASP A 94 -19.67 -12.51 11.63
C ASP A 94 -18.13 -12.58 11.75
N LEU A 95 -17.50 -11.40 11.72
CA LEU A 95 -16.05 -11.25 11.80
C LEU A 95 -15.51 -11.56 13.20
N GLU A 96 -16.29 -11.30 14.25
CA GLU A 96 -15.87 -11.57 15.63
C GLU A 96 -15.81 -13.08 15.88
N GLU A 97 -16.79 -13.82 15.36
CA GLU A 97 -16.80 -15.29 15.36
C GLU A 97 -15.62 -15.85 14.57
N LEU A 98 -15.38 -15.34 13.35
CA LEU A 98 -14.24 -15.77 12.54
C LEU A 98 -12.91 -15.52 13.25
N GLN A 99 -12.71 -14.37 13.89
CA GLN A 99 -11.48 -14.05 14.62
C GLN A 99 -11.23 -15.01 15.79
N LYS A 100 -12.28 -15.33 16.58
CA LYS A 100 -12.17 -16.28 17.70
C LYS A 100 -11.88 -17.70 17.20
N LEU A 101 -12.56 -18.14 16.15
CA LEU A 101 -12.33 -19.44 15.54
C LEU A 101 -10.92 -19.53 14.95
N GLN A 102 -10.47 -18.49 14.24
CA GLN A 102 -9.13 -18.38 13.69
C GLN A 102 -8.06 -18.53 14.79
N ALA A 103 -8.21 -17.80 15.90
CA ALA A 103 -7.28 -17.88 17.01
C ALA A 103 -7.17 -19.31 17.59
N ALA A 104 -8.31 -19.99 17.76
CA ALA A 104 -8.33 -21.38 18.21
C ALA A 104 -7.70 -22.35 17.20
N CYS A 105 -7.97 -22.16 15.90
CA CYS A 105 -7.36 -22.95 14.83
C CYS A 105 -5.84 -22.78 14.81
N ILE A 106 -5.33 -21.56 14.95
CA ILE A 106 -3.87 -21.31 15.02
C ILE A 106 -3.28 -22.00 16.25
N ALA A 107 -3.91 -21.87 17.43
CA ALA A 107 -3.44 -22.49 18.67
C ALA A 107 -3.41 -24.03 18.60
N GLU A 108 -4.44 -24.65 18.01
CA GLU A 108 -4.57 -26.10 17.86
C GLU A 108 -3.96 -26.64 16.55
N LYS A 109 -3.26 -25.77 15.80
CA LYS A 109 -2.62 -26.05 14.51
C LYS A 109 -3.55 -26.69 13.47
N LYS A 110 -4.74 -26.11 13.30
CA LYS A 110 -5.77 -26.57 12.36
C LYS A 110 -5.87 -25.63 11.17
N PRO A 111 -5.85 -26.13 9.92
CA PRO A 111 -6.18 -25.31 8.76
C PRO A 111 -7.66 -24.90 8.81
N LEU A 112 -7.92 -23.66 8.40
CA LEU A 112 -9.24 -23.06 8.36
C LEU A 112 -9.45 -22.38 7.00
N LEU A 113 -10.56 -22.71 6.33
CA LEU A 113 -10.98 -22.03 5.10
C LEU A 113 -12.36 -21.37 5.30
N PRO A 114 -12.43 -20.03 5.32
CA PRO A 114 -13.69 -19.30 5.47
C PRO A 114 -14.35 -18.96 4.12
N ALA A 115 -15.68 -18.92 4.09
CA ALA A 115 -16.46 -18.20 3.08
C ALA A 115 -17.69 -17.52 3.67
N MET A 116 -17.94 -16.27 3.33
CA MET A 116 -19.04 -15.52 3.94
C MET A 116 -19.58 -14.41 3.05
N GLY A 117 -20.81 -14.02 3.34
CA GLY A 117 -21.37 -12.77 2.85
C GLY A 117 -20.82 -11.60 3.65
N LEU A 118 -20.18 -10.64 3.00
CA LEU A 118 -19.63 -9.46 3.65
C LEU A 118 -19.92 -8.21 2.83
N ARG A 119 -20.64 -7.25 3.43
CA ARG A 119 -21.03 -5.97 2.82
C ARG A 119 -21.64 -6.12 1.41
N GLY A 120 -22.53 -7.10 1.24
CA GLY A 120 -23.23 -7.34 -0.02
C GLY A 120 -22.43 -8.07 -1.09
N LEU A 121 -21.23 -8.60 -0.76
CA LEU A 121 -20.42 -9.45 -1.62
C LEU A 121 -20.22 -10.83 -0.99
N GLY A 122 -19.92 -11.83 -1.80
CA GLY A 122 -19.40 -13.12 -1.32
C GLY A 122 -17.88 -13.09 -1.26
N ILE A 123 -17.30 -13.57 -0.17
CA ILE A 123 -15.85 -13.68 -0.02
C ILE A 123 -15.50 -15.11 0.38
N ALA A 124 -14.44 -15.67 -0.20
CA ALA A 124 -13.83 -16.91 0.28
C ALA A 124 -12.31 -16.75 0.45
N GLY A 125 -11.75 -17.50 1.40
CA GLY A 125 -10.35 -17.41 1.77
C GLY A 125 -10.02 -16.22 2.69
N PRO A 126 -8.73 -16.06 3.03
CA PRO A 126 -7.63 -16.96 2.66
C PRO A 126 -7.70 -18.31 3.37
N LEU A 127 -6.95 -19.29 2.85
CA LEU A 127 -6.62 -20.48 3.64
C LEU A 127 -5.72 -20.04 4.80
N ILE A 128 -6.25 -20.17 6.01
CA ILE A 128 -5.52 -19.89 7.23
C ILE A 128 -4.77 -21.15 7.60
N HIS A 129 -3.45 -21.07 7.57
CA HIS A 129 -2.55 -22.13 8.01
C HIS A 129 -1.68 -21.64 9.17
N PRO A 130 -1.40 -22.46 10.20
CA PRO A 130 -0.59 -22.05 11.36
C PRO A 130 0.81 -21.56 10.99
N ASP A 131 1.38 -22.12 9.93
CA ASP A 131 2.72 -21.81 9.44
C ASP A 131 2.73 -20.75 8.30
N SER A 132 1.60 -20.11 8.02
CA SER A 132 1.48 -19.08 6.96
C SER A 132 1.15 -17.71 7.55
N ASP A 133 1.64 -16.66 6.90
CA ASP A 133 1.30 -15.26 7.20
C ASP A 133 -0.08 -14.84 6.66
N GLY A 134 -0.71 -15.72 5.87
CA GLY A 134 -2.05 -15.55 5.30
C GLY A 134 -3.15 -15.60 6.36
N ARG A 135 -3.40 -14.47 7.02
CA ARG A 135 -4.51 -14.31 7.97
C ARG A 135 -5.65 -13.51 7.36
N TRP A 136 -6.87 -13.75 7.85
CA TRP A 136 -8.04 -12.99 7.43
C TRP A 136 -7.84 -11.46 7.61
N GLU A 137 -7.23 -11.05 8.71
CA GLU A 137 -6.99 -9.63 9.00
C GLU A 137 -6.01 -9.01 7.99
N SER A 138 -5.03 -9.76 7.50
CA SER A 138 -4.13 -9.29 6.44
C SER A 138 -4.92 -9.04 5.16
N ALA A 139 -5.73 -10.00 4.73
CA ALA A 139 -6.60 -9.84 3.57
C ALA A 139 -7.53 -8.62 3.73
N TRP A 140 -8.19 -8.50 4.89
CA TRP A 140 -9.14 -7.43 5.15
C TRP A 140 -8.52 -6.03 5.13
N ARG A 141 -7.27 -5.91 5.57
CA ARG A 141 -6.49 -4.66 5.48
C ARG A 141 -5.87 -4.41 4.11
N ARG A 142 -6.01 -5.35 3.16
CA ARG A 142 -5.52 -5.20 1.78
C ARG A 142 -6.64 -5.03 0.78
N VAL A 143 -7.80 -5.66 0.96
CA VAL A 143 -8.93 -5.51 0.04
C VAL A 143 -9.45 -4.07 0.11
N HIS A 144 -9.46 -3.41 -1.04
CA HIS A 144 -9.84 -2.01 -1.20
C HIS A 144 -11.33 -1.81 -0.92
N SER A 145 -11.63 -0.71 -0.23
CA SER A 145 -12.99 -0.28 0.05
C SER A 145 -13.82 -0.03 -1.21
N SER A 146 -13.19 0.34 -2.33
CA SER A 146 -13.84 0.55 -3.64
C SER A 146 -14.47 -0.70 -4.23
N VAL A 147 -14.06 -1.89 -3.76
CA VAL A 147 -14.68 -3.16 -4.16
C VAL A 147 -16.09 -3.29 -3.59
N PHE A 148 -16.35 -2.68 -2.42
CA PHE A 148 -17.62 -2.82 -1.70
C PHE A 148 -18.61 -1.72 -2.13
N PRO A 149 -19.76 -2.08 -2.73
CA PRO A 149 -20.75 -1.10 -3.15
C PRO A 149 -21.41 -0.41 -1.95
N ASN A 150 -21.46 0.93 -1.96
CA ASN A 150 -22.05 1.73 -0.89
C ASN A 150 -23.57 1.48 -0.72
N ASP A 151 -24.24 1.03 -1.78
CA ASP A 151 -25.69 0.87 -1.89
C ASP A 151 -26.19 -0.53 -1.50
N ARG A 152 -25.31 -1.54 -1.44
CA ARG A 152 -25.71 -2.93 -1.16
C ARG A 152 -25.78 -3.29 0.33
N GLY A 153 -25.32 -2.41 1.22
CA GLY A 153 -25.49 -2.53 2.68
C GLY A 153 -25.07 -3.91 3.24
N THR A 154 -25.80 -4.39 4.27
CA THR A 154 -25.58 -5.70 4.91
C THR A 154 -26.50 -6.78 4.32
N GLN A 155 -26.84 -6.70 3.03
CA GLN A 155 -27.69 -7.71 2.40
C GLN A 155 -27.04 -9.10 2.49
N ALA A 156 -27.88 -10.09 2.81
CA ALA A 156 -27.47 -11.48 2.86
C ALA A 156 -27.17 -12.00 1.45
N LEU A 157 -26.30 -13.00 1.33
CA LEU A 157 -26.09 -13.69 0.05
C LEU A 157 -27.40 -14.32 -0.47
N SER A 158 -27.58 -14.33 -1.78
CA SER A 158 -28.62 -15.15 -2.39
C SER A 158 -28.30 -16.64 -2.19
N GLU A 159 -29.32 -17.52 -2.24
CA GLU A 159 -29.11 -18.97 -2.15
C GLU A 159 -28.19 -19.49 -3.26
N ILE A 160 -28.26 -18.89 -4.45
CA ILE A 160 -27.41 -19.24 -5.58
C ILE A 160 -25.97 -18.83 -5.29
N ALA A 161 -25.73 -17.58 -4.85
CA ALA A 161 -24.38 -17.11 -4.51
C ALA A 161 -23.77 -17.91 -3.35
N ALA A 162 -24.57 -18.24 -2.33
CA ALA A 162 -24.17 -19.10 -1.22
C ALA A 162 -23.76 -20.49 -1.70
N SER A 163 -24.47 -21.06 -2.68
CA SER A 163 -24.15 -22.36 -3.30
C SER A 163 -22.87 -22.30 -4.12
N VAL A 164 -22.64 -21.22 -4.88
CA VAL A 164 -21.40 -20.99 -5.61
C VAL A 164 -20.20 -20.93 -4.66
N LEU A 165 -20.28 -20.11 -3.60
CA LEU A 165 -19.21 -20.01 -2.60
C LEU A 165 -18.96 -21.33 -1.87
N SER A 166 -20.02 -22.05 -1.53
CA SER A 166 -19.93 -23.36 -0.86
C SER A 166 -19.19 -24.38 -1.72
N ASN A 167 -19.57 -24.49 -2.99
CA ASN A 167 -18.89 -25.36 -3.95
C ASN A 167 -17.42 -24.97 -4.13
N LEU A 168 -17.12 -23.67 -4.19
CA LEU A 168 -15.76 -23.17 -4.29
C LEU A 168 -14.90 -23.62 -3.10
N ILE A 169 -15.35 -23.43 -1.86
CA ILE A 169 -14.53 -23.81 -0.69
C ILE A 169 -14.38 -25.32 -0.51
N VAL A 170 -15.38 -26.12 -0.91
CA VAL A 170 -15.24 -27.59 -0.91
C VAL A 170 -14.22 -28.02 -1.98
N TYR A 171 -14.24 -27.39 -3.15
CA TYR A 171 -13.26 -27.64 -4.19
C TYR A 171 -11.84 -27.27 -3.77
N GLU A 172 -11.65 -26.09 -3.17
CA GLU A 172 -10.35 -25.66 -2.64
C GLU A 172 -9.86 -26.56 -1.50
N TRP A 173 -10.75 -26.95 -0.58
CA TRP A 173 -10.44 -27.92 0.45
C TRP A 173 -9.90 -29.24 -0.13
N ASN A 174 -10.55 -29.76 -1.19
CA ASN A 174 -10.12 -31.01 -1.84
C ASN A 174 -8.72 -30.85 -2.47
N LYS A 175 -8.42 -29.70 -3.09
CA LYS A 175 -7.05 -29.40 -3.56
C LYS A 175 -6.04 -29.49 -2.42
N VAL A 176 -6.32 -28.85 -1.27
CA VAL A 176 -5.42 -28.83 -0.11
C VAL A 176 -5.19 -30.24 0.43
N VAL A 177 -6.25 -31.03 0.63
CA VAL A 177 -6.13 -32.37 1.22
C VAL A 177 -5.51 -33.37 0.26
N SER A 178 -5.80 -33.28 -1.04
CA SER A 178 -5.21 -34.18 -2.03
C SER A 178 -3.74 -33.90 -2.31
N GLY A 179 -3.26 -32.67 -2.05
CA GLY A 179 -1.87 -32.25 -2.28
C GLY A 179 -1.41 -32.29 -3.73
N LYS A 180 -2.34 -32.51 -4.68
CA LYS A 180 -2.04 -32.69 -6.11
C LYS A 180 -1.89 -31.36 -6.86
N ASN A 181 -2.54 -30.31 -6.36
CA ASN A 181 -2.51 -28.96 -6.92
C ASN A 181 -2.31 -27.96 -5.77
N GLU A 182 -1.60 -26.86 -6.04
CA GLU A 182 -1.60 -25.72 -5.10
C GLU A 182 -3.02 -25.15 -5.04
N ALA A 183 -3.47 -24.88 -3.81
CA ALA A 183 -4.77 -24.26 -3.60
C ALA A 183 -4.66 -22.75 -3.88
N ASP A 184 -5.62 -22.23 -4.64
CA ASP A 184 -5.63 -20.82 -5.06
C ASP A 184 -5.84 -19.90 -3.85
N CYS A 185 -6.45 -20.42 -2.78
CA CYS A 185 -6.72 -19.72 -1.53
C CYS A 185 -5.47 -19.38 -0.67
N ASN A 186 -4.26 -19.75 -1.09
CA ASN A 186 -3.03 -19.40 -0.38
C ASN A 186 -2.67 -17.92 -0.58
N ASN A 187 -2.78 -17.10 0.46
CA ASN A 187 -2.56 -15.65 0.40
C ASN A 187 -3.40 -14.94 -0.68
N GLN A 188 -4.58 -15.50 -0.98
CA GLN A 188 -5.55 -14.89 -1.89
C GLN A 188 -6.94 -14.90 -1.29
N CYS A 189 -7.78 -13.99 -1.74
CA CYS A 189 -9.21 -13.95 -1.43
C CYS A 189 -10.02 -13.96 -2.69
N TYR A 190 -11.04 -14.80 -2.72
CA TYR A 190 -12.02 -14.81 -3.79
C TYR A 190 -13.09 -13.77 -3.49
N ILE A 191 -13.47 -12.97 -4.48
CA ILE A 191 -14.54 -12.00 -4.36
C ILE A 191 -15.60 -12.33 -5.40
N LEU A 192 -16.84 -12.52 -4.95
CA LEU A 192 -18.01 -12.87 -5.74
C LEU A 192 -19.03 -11.73 -5.71
N ASP A 193 -19.45 -11.25 -6.88
CA ASP A 193 -20.66 -10.44 -6.98
C ASP A 193 -21.89 -11.38 -6.93
N PRO A 194 -22.75 -11.30 -5.91
CA PRO A 194 -23.88 -12.21 -5.75
C PRO A 194 -25.01 -11.99 -6.77
N LEU A 195 -24.98 -10.91 -7.56
CA LEU A 195 -25.94 -10.60 -8.61
C LEU A 195 -25.51 -11.16 -9.97
N THR A 196 -24.25 -10.91 -10.36
CA THR A 196 -23.72 -11.40 -11.65
C THR A 196 -23.17 -12.81 -11.56
N LEU A 197 -22.86 -13.27 -10.34
CA LEU A 197 -22.15 -14.53 -10.06
C LEU A 197 -20.73 -14.58 -10.65
N GLU A 198 -20.19 -13.43 -11.04
CA GLU A 198 -18.80 -13.29 -11.44
C GLU A 198 -17.93 -13.19 -10.19
N GLY A 199 -16.81 -13.90 -10.20
CA GLY A 199 -15.83 -13.76 -9.14
C GLY A 199 -14.47 -14.31 -9.53
N SER A 200 -13.46 -13.81 -8.85
CA SER A 200 -12.05 -14.14 -9.11
C SER A 200 -11.23 -14.11 -7.82
N TRP A 201 -10.11 -14.83 -7.86
CA TRP A 201 -9.12 -14.82 -6.79
C TRP A 201 -8.21 -13.60 -6.93
N HIS A 202 -7.95 -12.95 -5.79
CA HIS A 202 -7.11 -11.77 -5.71
C HIS A 202 -6.00 -12.02 -4.68
N PRO A 203 -4.73 -12.00 -5.10
CA PRO A 203 -3.63 -12.13 -4.15
C PRO A 203 -3.57 -10.90 -3.26
N PHE A 204 -3.02 -11.09 -2.06
CA PHE A 204 -2.71 -10.00 -1.15
C PHE A 204 -1.36 -10.24 -0.47
N LEU A 205 -0.69 -9.15 -0.13
CA LEU A 205 0.55 -9.21 0.65
C LEU A 205 0.23 -9.28 2.15
N PRO A 206 0.98 -10.07 2.94
CA PRO A 206 0.88 -10.05 4.41
C PRO A 206 0.92 -8.62 4.95
N HIS A 207 0.09 -8.32 5.95
CA HIS A 207 -0.02 -6.96 6.47
C HIS A 207 0.85 -6.77 7.72
N PRO A 208 1.68 -5.70 7.81
CA PRO A 208 2.68 -5.53 8.87
C PRO A 208 2.11 -5.43 10.29
N ILE A 209 0.88 -4.94 10.45
CA ILE A 209 0.18 -4.94 11.75
C ILE A 209 -0.14 -6.36 12.22
N VAL A 210 -0.27 -7.32 11.29
CA VAL A 210 -0.72 -8.69 11.55
C VAL A 210 0.46 -9.67 11.57
N SER A 211 1.34 -9.60 10.57
CA SER A 211 2.56 -10.42 10.47
C SER A 211 3.72 -9.88 11.31
N GLY A 212 3.61 -8.65 11.81
CA GLY A 212 4.73 -7.90 12.37
C GLY A 212 5.49 -7.12 11.29
N HIS A 213 6.27 -6.15 11.75
CA HIS A 213 7.16 -5.33 10.93
C HIS A 213 8.55 -5.38 11.53
N GLU A 214 9.57 -5.20 10.69
CA GLU A 214 10.94 -5.16 11.19
C GLU A 214 11.25 -3.83 11.89
N PRO A 215 12.15 -3.86 12.90
CA PRO A 215 12.59 -2.66 13.56
C PRO A 215 13.36 -1.77 12.59
N VAL A 216 13.06 -0.48 12.63
CA VAL A 216 13.77 0.56 11.88
C VAL A 216 15.24 0.59 12.31
N ARG A 217 16.14 0.70 11.33
CA ARG A 217 17.60 0.74 11.57
C ARG A 217 18.18 2.07 11.12
N THR A 218 19.01 2.67 11.96
CA THR A 218 19.79 3.85 11.59
C THR A 218 20.95 3.46 10.68
N VAL A 219 21.15 4.23 9.62
CA VAL A 219 22.32 4.07 8.73
C VAL A 219 23.47 4.89 9.31
N THR A 220 24.51 4.21 9.82
CA THR A 220 25.60 4.85 10.58
C THR A 220 26.76 5.36 9.74
N GLU A 221 26.86 4.98 8.46
CA GLU A 221 27.96 5.37 7.55
C GLU A 221 27.45 5.62 6.12
N LEU A 222 26.80 6.77 5.92
CA LEU A 222 26.25 7.15 4.61
C LEU A 222 27.34 7.24 3.54
N GLU A 223 28.47 7.86 3.86
CA GLU A 223 29.54 8.10 2.90
C GLU A 223 30.08 6.78 2.31
N LEU A 224 30.28 5.75 3.13
CA LEU A 224 30.70 4.42 2.68
C LEU A 224 29.60 3.68 1.88
N ALA A 225 28.34 3.84 2.30
CA ALA A 225 27.20 3.23 1.62
C ALA A 225 26.92 3.82 0.22
N LEU A 226 27.29 5.09 0.00
CA LEU A 226 27.18 5.76 -1.29
C LEU A 226 28.27 5.33 -2.29
N GLU A 227 29.44 4.89 -1.82
CA GLU A 227 30.53 4.39 -2.69
C GLU A 227 30.23 3.00 -3.26
N THR A 228 29.37 2.22 -2.60
CA THR A 228 29.08 0.81 -2.92
C THR A 228 27.79 0.60 -3.72
N ASN A 229 26.82 1.53 -3.69
CA ASN A 229 25.51 1.41 -4.35
C ASN A 229 25.34 2.43 -5.48
N GLN A 230 25.87 2.14 -6.67
CA GLN A 230 25.93 3.09 -7.78
C GLN A 230 25.00 2.75 -8.96
N GLU A 231 24.56 1.50 -9.11
CA GLU A 231 23.79 1.12 -10.30
C GLU A 231 22.30 1.43 -10.13
N PRO A 232 21.68 2.18 -11.07
CA PRO A 232 20.25 2.39 -11.08
C PRO A 232 19.49 1.07 -11.20
N ALA A 233 18.28 1.02 -10.66
CA ALA A 233 17.36 -0.07 -10.89
C ALA A 233 17.15 -0.30 -12.41
N ASP A 234 17.24 -1.55 -12.84
CA ASP A 234 16.93 -1.94 -14.21
C ASP A 234 15.48 -1.58 -14.56
N THR A 235 15.26 -1.12 -15.80
CA THR A 235 13.96 -0.56 -16.21
C THR A 235 12.85 -1.61 -16.21
N GLU A 236 13.15 -2.81 -16.67
CA GLU A 236 12.17 -3.90 -16.68
C GLU A 236 11.90 -4.38 -15.24
N ALA A 237 12.95 -4.48 -14.43
CA ALA A 237 12.84 -4.89 -13.04
C ALA A 237 11.93 -3.97 -12.22
N TRP A 238 12.10 -2.65 -12.31
CA TRP A 238 11.25 -1.75 -11.55
C TRP A 238 9.83 -1.63 -12.11
N PHE A 239 9.66 -1.71 -13.44
CA PHE A 239 8.33 -1.68 -14.04
C PHE A 239 7.52 -2.91 -13.63
N SER A 240 8.13 -4.09 -13.68
CA SER A 240 7.54 -5.34 -13.19
C SER A 240 7.20 -5.27 -11.71
N TYR A 241 8.09 -4.67 -10.91
CA TYR A 241 7.86 -4.45 -9.48
C TYR A 241 6.62 -3.60 -9.21
N PHE A 242 6.51 -2.39 -9.77
CA PHE A 242 5.33 -1.55 -9.56
C PHE A 242 4.05 -2.16 -10.14
N SER A 243 4.14 -2.85 -11.27
CA SER A 243 3.01 -3.59 -11.84
C SER A 243 2.52 -4.67 -10.87
N GLY A 244 3.43 -5.42 -10.25
CA GLY A 244 3.10 -6.43 -9.23
C GLY A 244 2.50 -5.86 -7.95
N LEU A 245 2.76 -4.59 -7.65
CA LEU A 245 2.12 -3.86 -6.53
C LEU A 245 0.75 -3.29 -6.87
N THR A 246 0.36 -3.30 -8.15
CA THR A 246 -0.85 -2.61 -8.63
C THR A 246 -2.00 -3.58 -8.82
N SER A 247 -3.10 -3.33 -8.11
CA SER A 247 -4.35 -4.08 -8.28
C SER A 247 -5.51 -3.22 -7.79
N ALA A 248 -6.56 -3.09 -8.60
CA ALA A 248 -7.75 -2.34 -8.22
C ALA A 248 -8.45 -2.92 -6.97
N VAL A 249 -8.19 -4.18 -6.64
CA VAL A 249 -8.84 -4.92 -5.55
C VAL A 249 -8.00 -4.99 -4.28
N SER A 250 -6.69 -5.21 -4.36
CA SER A 250 -5.87 -5.57 -3.19
C SER A 250 -4.40 -5.13 -3.27
N GLY A 251 -4.07 -4.27 -4.23
CA GLY A 251 -2.69 -3.81 -4.45
C GLY A 251 -2.20 -2.86 -3.35
N ILE A 252 -0.89 -2.63 -3.29
CA ILE A 252 -0.36 -1.46 -2.58
C ILE A 252 -0.77 -0.19 -3.34
N PHE A 253 -0.83 -0.29 -4.67
CA PHE A 253 -1.42 0.71 -5.55
C PHE A 253 -2.78 0.22 -6.05
N HIS A 254 -3.81 1.04 -5.85
CA HIS A 254 -5.11 0.86 -6.50
C HIS A 254 -5.04 1.14 -7.99
N LYS A 255 -4.32 2.20 -8.35
CA LYS A 255 -4.05 2.61 -9.72
C LYS A 255 -2.60 3.04 -9.88
N TRP A 256 -2.03 2.74 -11.03
CA TRP A 256 -0.75 3.24 -11.49
C TRP A 256 -0.73 3.23 -13.03
N GLU A 257 -1.14 4.34 -13.63
CA GLU A 257 -1.43 4.43 -15.06
C GLU A 257 -1.48 5.90 -15.53
N GLU A 258 -1.58 6.13 -16.83
CA GLU A 258 -1.80 7.47 -17.40
C GLU A 258 -3.25 7.96 -17.22
N ASP A 259 -4.23 7.04 -17.16
CA ASP A 259 -5.67 7.32 -17.10
C ASP A 259 -6.10 8.41 -18.11
N GLU A 260 -7.08 9.25 -17.76
CA GLU A 260 -7.53 10.41 -18.56
C GLU A 260 -6.66 11.67 -18.38
N LEU A 261 -5.40 11.56 -17.92
CA LEU A 261 -4.54 12.72 -17.69
C LEU A 261 -4.08 13.40 -18.98
N ASN A 262 -3.87 14.72 -18.90
CA ASN A 262 -3.30 15.49 -20.01
C ASN A 262 -1.81 15.12 -20.21
N GLN A 263 -1.49 14.54 -21.36
CA GLN A 263 -0.14 14.09 -21.72
C GLN A 263 0.72 15.18 -22.39
N LEU A 264 0.26 16.45 -22.36
CA LEU A 264 0.99 17.59 -22.92
C LEU A 264 1.06 18.78 -21.95
N PRO A 265 2.20 19.50 -21.91
CA PRO A 265 3.44 19.22 -22.65
C PRO A 265 4.32 18.13 -22.01
N LEU A 266 3.94 17.65 -20.83
CA LEU A 266 4.63 16.58 -20.10
C LEU A 266 3.82 15.29 -20.18
N SER A 267 4.52 14.17 -20.30
CA SER A 267 3.92 12.87 -19.98
C SER A 267 3.52 12.89 -18.50
N GLN A 268 2.34 12.36 -18.18
CA GLN A 268 1.85 12.31 -16.81
C GLN A 268 1.38 10.90 -16.47
N CYS A 269 1.68 10.47 -15.25
CA CYS A 269 1.19 9.21 -14.70
C CYS A 269 0.68 9.49 -13.29
N LEU A 270 -0.47 8.91 -12.95
CA LEU A 270 -0.99 8.92 -11.60
C LEU A 270 -0.63 7.63 -10.87
N VAL A 271 -0.54 7.75 -9.55
CA VAL A 271 -0.58 6.62 -8.63
C VAL A 271 -1.64 6.91 -7.57
N GLN A 272 -2.34 5.87 -7.12
CA GLN A 272 -3.22 5.95 -5.96
C GLN A 272 -2.89 4.83 -4.98
N PRO A 273 -2.12 5.12 -3.92
CA PRO A 273 -1.79 4.11 -2.91
C PRO A 273 -2.97 3.77 -2.00
N ALA A 274 -2.98 2.55 -1.47
CA ALA A 274 -3.86 2.17 -0.36
C ALA A 274 -3.39 2.80 0.97
N ASP A 275 -4.30 3.00 1.94
CA ASP A 275 -3.95 3.45 3.30
C ASP A 275 -3.60 2.25 4.19
N PRO A 276 -2.31 2.03 4.51
CA PRO A 276 -1.85 0.89 5.33
C PRO A 276 -2.32 0.87 6.77
N LEU A 277 -2.86 1.97 7.29
CA LEU A 277 -3.37 2.03 8.66
C LEU A 277 -4.89 1.84 8.74
N SER A 278 -5.54 1.53 7.63
CA SER A 278 -6.96 1.19 7.61
C SER A 278 -7.24 -0.07 8.43
N GLU A 279 -8.30 -0.06 9.24
CA GLU A 279 -8.78 -1.25 9.97
C GLU A 279 -9.43 -2.32 9.07
N GLY A 280 -9.71 -1.95 7.81
CA GLY A 280 -10.30 -2.82 6.79
C GLY A 280 -11.81 -2.59 6.59
N PRO A 281 -12.32 -2.58 5.33
CA PRO A 281 -11.56 -2.68 4.08
C PRO A 281 -10.69 -1.44 3.88
N THR A 282 -9.60 -1.58 3.14
CA THR A 282 -8.59 -0.50 3.10
C THR A 282 -9.09 0.71 2.34
N GLN A 283 -8.90 1.87 2.94
CA GLN A 283 -9.19 3.16 2.31
C GLN A 283 -8.09 3.48 1.31
N LEU A 284 -8.37 4.41 0.40
CA LEU A 284 -7.39 4.86 -0.58
C LEU A 284 -6.84 6.22 -0.16
N LEU A 285 -5.52 6.39 -0.30
CA LEU A 285 -4.89 7.69 -0.16
C LEU A 285 -5.26 8.59 -1.36
N PRO A 286 -5.05 9.92 -1.26
CA PRO A 286 -5.26 10.83 -2.37
C PRO A 286 -4.46 10.42 -3.62
N VAL A 287 -5.02 10.68 -4.80
CA VAL A 287 -4.34 10.47 -6.07
C VAL A 287 -3.16 11.41 -6.18
N ILE A 288 -2.01 10.88 -6.60
CA ILE A 288 -0.78 11.64 -6.82
C ILE A 288 -0.46 11.59 -8.31
N VAL A 289 -0.34 12.77 -8.93
CA VAL A 289 0.07 12.90 -10.32
C VAL A 289 1.52 13.38 -10.39
N ARG A 290 2.34 12.69 -11.19
CA ARG A 290 3.72 13.09 -11.49
C ARG A 290 3.90 13.22 -13.00
N GLY A 291 4.63 14.26 -13.37
CA GLY A 291 5.00 14.54 -14.75
C GLY A 291 6.44 14.14 -15.04
N GLY A 292 6.75 13.92 -16.31
CA GLY A 292 8.11 13.66 -16.79
C GLY A 292 8.29 14.18 -18.21
N LEU A 293 9.55 14.27 -18.66
CA LEU A 293 9.81 14.52 -20.08
C LEU A 293 9.38 13.32 -20.95
N THR A 294 9.39 12.12 -20.36
CA THR A 294 8.97 10.87 -21.00
C THR A 294 7.97 10.11 -20.13
N HIS A 295 7.23 9.17 -20.74
CA HIS A 295 6.33 8.28 -20.01
C HIS A 295 7.07 7.42 -18.98
N LEU A 296 8.29 6.97 -19.28
CA LEU A 296 9.10 6.20 -18.33
C LEU A 296 9.44 7.02 -17.09
N GLU A 297 9.82 8.29 -17.26
CA GLU A 297 10.06 9.20 -16.14
C GLU A 297 8.79 9.43 -15.33
N ALA A 298 7.66 9.73 -15.98
CA ALA A 298 6.39 9.97 -15.28
C ALA A 298 5.93 8.75 -14.46
N ARG A 299 6.08 7.54 -15.02
CA ARG A 299 5.77 6.27 -14.36
C ARG A 299 6.71 6.00 -13.18
N TRP A 300 8.01 6.21 -13.37
CA TRP A 300 8.99 6.07 -12.30
C TRP A 300 8.70 7.02 -11.14
N GLU A 301 8.52 8.30 -11.44
CA GLU A 301 8.27 9.34 -10.45
C GLU A 301 6.96 9.14 -9.68
N SER A 302 5.89 8.72 -10.37
CA SER A 302 4.61 8.38 -9.72
C SER A 302 4.72 7.14 -8.86
N GLY A 303 5.37 6.06 -9.33
CA GLY A 303 5.56 4.84 -8.53
C GLY A 303 6.34 5.10 -7.24
N LEU A 304 7.44 5.86 -7.32
CA LEU A 304 8.20 6.27 -6.13
C LEU A 304 7.38 7.14 -5.20
N ALA A 305 6.64 8.14 -5.72
CA ALA A 305 5.78 8.99 -4.91
C ALA A 305 4.66 8.20 -4.21
N GLY A 306 4.17 7.12 -4.84
CA GLY A 306 3.19 6.22 -4.25
C GLY A 306 3.74 5.47 -3.04
N LEU A 307 4.96 4.95 -3.15
CA LEU A 307 5.64 4.31 -2.01
C LEU A 307 5.97 5.30 -0.90
N GLU A 308 6.41 6.52 -1.26
CA GLU A 308 6.65 7.60 -0.30
C GLU A 308 5.40 7.91 0.51
N ALA A 309 4.25 8.09 -0.16
CA ALA A 309 2.98 8.37 0.50
C ALA A 309 2.47 7.19 1.36
N TYR A 310 2.64 5.96 0.87
CA TYR A 310 2.31 4.75 1.62
C TYR A 310 3.11 4.66 2.94
N ILE A 311 4.42 4.90 2.89
CA ILE A 311 5.29 4.82 4.07
C ILE A 311 5.15 6.04 4.98
N GLU A 312 4.91 7.22 4.42
CA GLU A 312 4.56 8.43 5.17
C GLU A 312 3.34 8.17 6.06
N ARG A 313 2.34 7.44 5.54
CA ARG A 313 1.18 7.03 6.32
C ARG A 313 1.51 6.03 7.44
N MET A 314 2.45 5.11 7.21
CA MET A 314 2.92 4.13 8.23
C MET A 314 3.85 4.70 9.28
N LYS A 315 4.41 5.90 9.06
CA LYS A 315 5.43 6.50 9.92
C LYS A 315 5.11 6.50 11.43
N PRO A 316 3.87 6.77 11.89
CA PRO A 316 3.54 6.66 13.31
C PRO A 316 3.76 5.24 13.85
N LEU A 317 3.43 4.19 13.09
CA LEU A 317 3.66 2.81 13.50
C LEU A 317 5.16 2.49 13.60
N LEU A 318 5.94 2.95 12.63
CA LEU A 318 7.36 2.60 12.49
C LEU A 318 8.28 3.32 13.50
N VAL A 319 7.92 4.54 13.89
CA VAL A 319 8.82 5.44 14.64
C VAL A 319 8.40 5.63 16.10
N SER A 320 7.15 5.35 16.49
CA SER A 320 6.66 5.60 17.86
C SER A 320 7.42 4.89 18.99
N GLY A 321 8.21 3.85 18.68
CA GLY A 321 9.07 3.16 19.65
C GLY A 321 10.47 3.77 19.83
N LEU A 322 10.84 4.75 19.02
CA LEU A 322 12.18 5.34 19.02
C LEU A 322 12.17 6.69 19.78
N ALA A 323 12.56 6.67 21.06
CA ALA A 323 12.51 7.84 21.96
C ALA A 323 13.16 9.12 21.40
N SER A 324 14.12 8.97 20.50
CA SER A 324 14.85 10.08 19.88
C SER A 324 14.19 10.64 18.62
N TYR A 325 13.12 10.06 18.10
CA TYR A 325 12.51 10.43 16.83
C TYR A 325 11.04 10.80 16.99
N ARG A 326 10.65 11.93 16.37
CA ARG A 326 9.25 12.29 16.18
C ARG A 326 8.87 11.99 14.73
N PRO A 327 7.71 11.36 14.48
CA PRO A 327 7.23 11.13 13.11
C PRO A 327 7.26 12.39 12.24
N GLU A 328 6.95 13.54 12.83
CA GLU A 328 6.86 14.82 12.13
C GLU A 328 8.23 15.32 11.64
N ASP A 329 9.34 14.89 12.24
CA ASP A 329 10.69 15.34 11.87
C ASP A 329 11.30 14.53 10.71
N ILE A 330 10.64 13.45 10.30
CA ILE A 330 11.17 12.51 9.30
C ILE A 330 10.44 12.70 7.99
N ARG A 331 11.19 12.87 6.91
CA ARG A 331 10.68 12.90 5.54
C ARG A 331 11.12 11.65 4.81
N ILE A 332 10.20 11.09 4.02
CA ILE A 332 10.40 9.83 3.32
C ILE A 332 10.93 10.12 1.92
N GLY A 333 11.89 9.33 1.48
CA GLY A 333 12.27 9.27 0.08
C GLY A 333 12.41 7.83 -0.38
N ALA A 334 11.89 7.55 -1.57
CA ALA A 334 12.02 6.28 -2.26
C ALA A 334 12.87 6.47 -3.52
N GLY A 335 13.68 5.49 -3.90
CA GLY A 335 14.54 5.60 -5.08
C GLY A 335 15.16 4.29 -5.52
N GLY A 336 15.58 4.23 -6.77
CA GLY A 336 16.29 3.08 -7.34
C GLY A 336 17.75 2.97 -6.87
N SER A 337 18.21 3.95 -6.11
CA SER A 337 19.50 3.93 -5.41
C SER A 337 19.37 4.59 -4.03
N LEU A 338 20.35 4.32 -3.16
CA LEU A 338 20.45 5.01 -1.86
C LEU A 338 20.55 6.53 -2.04
N ALA A 339 21.32 6.99 -3.04
CA ALA A 339 21.52 8.42 -3.30
C ALA A 339 20.22 9.13 -3.71
N GLU A 340 19.41 8.49 -4.56
CA GLU A 340 18.11 9.00 -4.96
C GLU A 340 17.13 9.04 -3.78
N ALA A 341 16.98 7.92 -3.07
CA ALA A 341 16.03 7.83 -1.98
C ALA A 341 16.34 8.83 -0.85
N VAL A 342 17.60 8.91 -0.43
CA VAL A 342 18.03 9.89 0.59
C VAL A 342 17.95 11.32 0.04
N GLY A 343 18.30 11.53 -1.24
CA GLY A 343 18.20 12.82 -1.90
C GLY A 343 16.76 13.35 -1.94
N ARG A 344 15.79 12.50 -2.26
CA ARG A 344 14.36 12.84 -2.26
C ARG A 344 13.85 13.16 -0.86
N GLY A 345 14.19 12.34 0.15
CA GLY A 345 13.84 12.62 1.54
C GLY A 345 14.45 13.94 2.06
N LEU A 346 15.68 14.26 1.65
CA LEU A 346 16.31 15.55 1.95
C LEU A 346 15.58 16.71 1.26
N ILE A 347 15.25 16.60 -0.02
CA ILE A 347 14.49 17.63 -0.73
C ILE A 347 13.12 17.85 -0.11
N ALA A 348 12.43 16.79 0.30
CA ALA A 348 11.16 16.91 1.03
C ALA A 348 11.33 17.69 2.34
N SER A 349 12.42 17.46 3.09
CA SER A 349 12.74 18.22 4.31
C SER A 349 13.01 19.69 4.04
N LEU A 350 13.76 19.99 2.98
CA LEU A 350 14.08 21.36 2.58
C LEU A 350 12.85 22.09 2.01
N THR A 351 11.93 21.35 1.38
CA THR A 351 10.69 21.90 0.80
C THR A 351 9.73 22.34 1.89
N GLU A 352 9.65 21.58 2.98
CA GLU A 352 8.92 22.02 4.16
C GLU A 352 9.55 23.26 4.79
N GLU A 353 10.87 23.30 4.95
CA GLU A 353 11.55 24.49 5.47
C GLU A 353 11.30 25.72 4.58
N LEU A 354 11.33 25.54 3.26
CA LEU A 354 10.96 26.58 2.31
C LEU A 354 9.50 27.03 2.51
N SER A 355 8.57 26.09 2.69
CA SER A 355 7.15 26.37 2.92
C SER A 355 6.93 27.15 4.22
N ASN A 356 7.63 26.77 5.29
CA ASN A 356 7.61 27.49 6.57
C ASN A 356 8.15 28.91 6.41
N ARG A 357 9.25 29.12 5.67
CA ARG A 357 9.78 30.46 5.39
C ARG A 357 8.76 31.32 4.64
N ILE A 358 8.14 30.78 3.60
CA ILE A 358 7.12 31.49 2.80
C ILE A 358 5.93 31.95 3.66
N LEU A 359 5.55 31.17 4.67
CA LEU A 359 4.44 31.51 5.56
C LEU A 359 4.77 32.65 6.55
N HIS A 360 6.05 32.85 6.89
CA HIS A 360 6.46 33.77 7.95
C HIS A 360 7.20 35.02 7.45
N ASP A 361 7.86 34.94 6.29
CA ASP A 361 8.72 36.00 5.75
C ASP A 361 8.29 36.43 4.34
N GLU A 362 8.59 37.67 3.98
CA GLU A 362 8.43 38.12 2.60
C GLU A 362 9.50 37.47 1.71
N LEU A 363 9.07 36.78 0.65
CA LEU A 363 9.98 36.08 -0.26
C LEU A 363 10.82 37.08 -1.06
N VAL A 364 12.13 37.12 -0.77
CA VAL A 364 13.12 37.90 -1.53
C VAL A 364 13.74 37.03 -2.63
N VAL A 365 13.68 37.51 -3.88
CA VAL A 365 14.26 36.83 -5.03
C VAL A 365 15.12 37.76 -5.86
N SER A 366 16.13 37.20 -6.52
CA SER A 366 17.00 37.89 -7.47
C SER A 366 16.76 37.35 -8.88
N ARG A 367 16.65 38.22 -9.88
CA ARG A 367 16.43 37.80 -11.27
C ARG A 367 17.57 36.91 -11.76
N MET A 368 17.21 35.78 -12.35
CA MET A 368 18.17 34.86 -12.96
C MET A 368 18.30 35.19 -14.46
N GLU A 369 19.53 35.40 -14.92
CA GLU A 369 19.88 35.43 -16.34
C GLU A 369 20.69 34.19 -16.67
N TYR A 370 20.24 33.37 -17.63
CA TYR A 370 21.05 32.26 -18.11
C TYR A 370 21.80 32.63 -19.38
N THR A 371 23.06 32.23 -19.46
CA THR A 371 23.87 32.38 -20.69
C THR A 371 23.86 31.12 -21.54
N ARG A 372 23.73 29.95 -20.91
CA ARG A 372 23.75 28.64 -21.56
C ARG A 372 22.91 27.65 -20.76
N ILE A 373 22.13 26.83 -21.47
CA ILE A 373 21.36 25.73 -20.91
C ILE A 373 21.84 24.43 -21.56
N GLU A 374 22.60 23.65 -20.80
CA GLU A 374 23.06 22.31 -21.18
C GLU A 374 22.06 21.24 -20.79
N ASP A 375 21.26 21.51 -19.75
CA ASP A 375 20.25 20.58 -19.25
C ASP A 375 19.07 20.42 -20.20
N THR A 376 18.84 19.18 -20.68
CA THR A 376 17.78 18.89 -21.65
C THR A 376 16.38 19.15 -21.09
N HIS A 377 16.11 18.74 -19.85
CA HIS A 377 14.82 18.95 -19.18
C HIS A 377 14.53 20.43 -18.98
N CYS A 378 15.44 21.20 -18.38
CA CYS A 378 15.23 22.64 -18.18
C CYS A 378 14.98 23.35 -19.52
N ARG A 379 15.75 23.03 -20.56
CA ARG A 379 15.57 23.61 -21.90
C ARG A 379 14.20 23.29 -22.47
N PHE A 380 13.75 22.04 -22.38
CA PHE A 380 12.43 21.65 -22.87
C PHE A 380 11.32 22.35 -22.08
N TYR A 381 11.40 22.37 -20.74
CA TYR A 381 10.34 22.97 -19.91
C TYR A 381 10.23 24.49 -20.09
N LEU A 382 11.36 25.18 -20.21
CA LEU A 382 11.38 26.62 -20.53
C LEU A 382 10.73 26.89 -21.89
N ASN A 383 11.06 26.10 -22.91
CA ASN A 383 10.46 26.25 -24.24
C ASN A 383 8.96 25.97 -24.20
N ALA A 384 8.53 24.92 -23.48
CA ALA A 384 7.11 24.58 -23.34
C ALA A 384 6.33 25.71 -22.65
N LEU A 385 6.83 26.25 -21.53
CA LEU A 385 6.24 27.42 -20.87
C LEU A 385 6.21 28.64 -21.78
N SER A 386 7.30 28.89 -22.52
CA SER A 386 7.38 30.01 -23.46
C SER A 386 6.33 29.93 -24.58
N ILE A 387 6.00 28.72 -25.03
CA ILE A 387 4.97 28.50 -26.06
C ILE A 387 3.56 28.69 -25.47
N LEU A 388 3.33 28.21 -24.25
CA LEU A 388 2.02 28.25 -23.61
C LEU A 388 1.65 29.64 -23.09
N GLU A 389 2.61 30.37 -22.52
CA GLU A 389 2.34 31.59 -21.73
C GLU A 389 3.26 32.77 -22.05
N GLY A 390 4.20 32.61 -22.98
CA GLY A 390 5.28 33.58 -23.23
C GLY A 390 6.47 33.39 -22.30
N GLU A 391 7.53 34.19 -22.50
CA GLU A 391 8.82 34.02 -21.83
C GLU A 391 8.67 34.02 -20.29
N PRO A 392 8.98 32.89 -19.61
CA PRO A 392 8.78 32.78 -18.18
C PRO A 392 9.82 33.61 -17.42
N LEU A 393 9.40 34.31 -16.36
CA LEU A 393 10.34 34.94 -15.44
C LEU A 393 10.92 33.89 -14.51
N ILE A 394 12.23 33.91 -14.36
CA ILE A 394 12.97 33.00 -13.49
C ILE A 394 13.78 33.79 -12.46
N ALA A 395 13.88 33.24 -11.26
CA ALA A 395 14.59 33.88 -10.17
C ALA A 395 15.29 32.87 -9.26
N VAL A 396 16.32 33.35 -8.58
CA VAL A 396 17.01 32.64 -7.49
C VAL A 396 16.48 33.18 -6.18
N GLY A 397 16.01 32.28 -5.33
CA GLY A 397 15.61 32.61 -3.96
C GLY A 397 16.78 32.49 -2.99
N GLU A 398 16.58 32.95 -1.77
CA GLU A 398 17.54 32.72 -0.70
C GLU A 398 17.74 31.22 -0.46
N PRO A 399 18.98 30.76 -0.21
CA PRO A 399 19.25 29.36 0.02
C PRO A 399 18.65 28.87 1.35
N ILE A 400 18.29 27.58 1.37
CA ILE A 400 17.88 26.85 2.57
C ILE A 400 19.07 26.02 3.05
N PHE A 401 19.66 26.39 4.20
CA PHE A 401 20.86 25.72 4.74
C PHE A 401 22.01 25.58 3.73
N GLY A 402 22.22 26.62 2.91
CA GLY A 402 23.24 26.62 1.86
C GLY A 402 22.86 25.91 0.57
N LEU A 403 21.64 25.38 0.46
CA LEU A 403 21.15 24.71 -0.75
C LEU A 403 20.27 25.65 -1.58
N PRO A 404 20.41 25.63 -2.92
CA PRO A 404 19.76 26.62 -3.79
C PRO A 404 18.24 26.44 -3.86
N ALA A 405 17.55 27.58 -3.90
CA ALA A 405 16.13 27.67 -4.25
C ALA A 405 15.97 28.40 -5.59
N ALA A 406 15.14 27.86 -6.46
CA ALA A 406 14.80 28.47 -7.74
C ALA A 406 13.28 28.73 -7.79
N TRP A 407 12.91 29.71 -8.61
CA TRP A 407 11.54 30.20 -8.74
C TRP A 407 11.21 30.47 -10.20
N VAL A 408 10.04 30.03 -10.63
CA VAL A 408 9.51 30.25 -11.98
C VAL A 408 8.15 30.90 -11.88
N ARG A 409 7.96 32.01 -12.59
CA ARG A 409 6.65 32.64 -12.74
C ARG A 409 5.93 32.07 -13.94
N SER A 410 4.69 31.66 -13.73
CA SER A 410 3.81 31.18 -14.78
C SER A 410 2.39 31.70 -14.50
N GLY A 411 1.90 32.55 -15.40
CA GLY A 411 0.72 33.39 -15.19
C GLY A 411 0.89 34.36 -14.00
N ALA A 412 -0.08 34.33 -13.08
CA ALA A 412 -0.11 35.15 -11.87
C ALA A 412 0.65 34.55 -10.68
N SER A 413 1.19 33.34 -10.83
CA SER A 413 1.74 32.57 -9.71
C SER A 413 3.23 32.31 -9.87
N TRP A 414 3.90 32.22 -8.72
CA TRP A 414 5.27 31.76 -8.59
C TRP A 414 5.31 30.32 -8.10
N TYR A 415 6.16 29.52 -8.72
CA TYR A 415 6.39 28.11 -8.41
C TYR A 415 7.84 27.96 -7.95
N GLY A 416 8.02 27.60 -6.68
CA GLY A 416 9.33 27.48 -6.04
C GLY A 416 9.73 26.05 -5.78
N SER A 417 11.03 25.77 -5.85
CA SER A 417 11.61 24.51 -5.39
C SER A 417 13.03 24.68 -4.91
N VAL A 418 13.39 23.82 -3.95
CA VAL A 418 14.76 23.61 -3.49
C VAL A 418 15.39 22.43 -4.24
N GLY A 419 16.71 22.41 -4.33
CA GLY A 419 17.42 21.29 -4.95
C GLY A 419 18.80 21.09 -4.34
N LEU A 420 19.38 19.91 -4.59
CA LEU A 420 20.77 19.63 -4.23
C LEU A 420 21.77 20.48 -5.03
N GLY A 421 21.31 21.05 -6.15
CA GLY A 421 22.02 22.01 -6.98
C GLY A 421 21.04 22.90 -7.74
N LEU A 422 21.53 23.99 -8.32
CA LEU A 422 20.67 25.03 -8.91
C LEU A 422 19.90 24.53 -10.13
N THR A 423 20.52 23.72 -10.99
CA THR A 423 19.82 23.08 -12.12
C THR A 423 18.67 22.20 -11.63
N HIS A 424 18.88 21.42 -10.56
CA HIS A 424 17.83 20.56 -10.00
C HIS A 424 16.66 21.39 -9.44
N ALA A 425 16.97 22.43 -8.65
CA ALA A 425 15.96 23.34 -8.12
C ALA A 425 15.13 24.00 -9.24
N LEU A 426 15.81 24.45 -10.30
CA LEU A 426 15.16 25.07 -11.46
C LEU A 426 14.29 24.08 -12.23
N ARG A 427 14.78 22.86 -12.48
CA ARG A 427 14.03 21.80 -13.17
C ARG A 427 12.71 21.52 -12.45
N GLN A 428 12.75 21.33 -11.13
CA GLN A 428 11.57 21.07 -10.31
C GLN A 428 10.60 22.25 -10.36
N SER A 429 11.10 23.49 -10.26
CA SER A 429 10.27 24.69 -10.34
C SER A 429 9.57 24.84 -11.70
N LEU A 430 10.28 24.55 -12.80
CA LEU A 430 9.74 24.57 -14.16
C LEU A 430 8.68 23.49 -14.35
N GLN A 431 8.92 22.28 -13.82
CA GLN A 431 7.97 21.18 -13.87
C GLN A 431 6.69 21.51 -13.10
N LYS A 432 6.81 22.04 -11.86
CA LYS A 432 5.66 22.53 -11.08
C LYS A 432 4.86 23.60 -11.81
N ALA A 433 5.55 24.54 -12.47
CA ALA A 433 4.91 25.59 -13.25
C ALA A 433 4.12 25.04 -14.46
N LEU A 434 4.66 24.02 -15.14
CA LEU A 434 3.97 23.34 -16.25
C LEU A 434 2.77 22.51 -15.77
N MET A 435 2.90 21.84 -14.63
CA MET A 435 1.85 21.03 -14.04
C MET A 435 0.83 21.84 -13.23
N LYS A 436 1.08 23.13 -12.98
CA LYS A 436 0.27 24.01 -12.13
C LYS A 436 0.04 23.45 -10.72
N THR A 437 1.07 22.82 -10.16
CA THR A 437 0.99 22.23 -8.81
C THR A 437 0.84 23.32 -7.75
N GLU A 438 -0.07 23.13 -6.79
CA GLU A 438 -0.38 24.14 -5.76
C GLU A 438 0.67 24.23 -4.63
N GLU A 439 1.63 23.31 -4.58
CA GLU A 439 2.71 23.31 -3.58
C GLU A 439 3.63 24.54 -3.74
N ALA A 440 3.71 25.36 -2.68
CA ALA A 440 4.51 26.59 -2.62
C ALA A 440 4.11 27.67 -3.65
N LEU A 441 2.80 27.79 -3.91
CA LEU A 441 2.22 28.84 -4.75
C LEU A 441 2.20 30.18 -4.03
N ILE A 442 2.77 31.23 -4.63
CA ILE A 442 2.70 32.59 -4.11
C ILE A 442 2.33 33.57 -5.22
N SER A 443 1.55 34.59 -4.88
CA SER A 443 1.10 35.63 -5.82
C SER A 443 2.10 36.78 -6.00
N SER A 444 2.97 37.04 -5.02
CA SER A 444 3.91 38.16 -5.02
C SER A 444 5.28 37.80 -4.44
N VAL A 445 6.33 38.43 -4.99
CA VAL A 445 7.72 38.30 -4.53
C VAL A 445 8.36 39.68 -4.45
N ASN A 446 9.29 39.85 -3.51
CA ASN A 446 10.13 41.04 -3.39
C ASN A 446 11.39 40.89 -4.24
N TRP A 447 11.64 41.84 -5.12
CA TRP A 447 12.80 41.83 -6.00
C TRP A 447 14.00 42.46 -5.33
N ASN A 448 15.10 41.71 -5.26
CA ASN A 448 16.43 42.24 -4.98
C ASN A 448 17.11 42.61 -6.31
N ASP A 449 16.75 43.77 -6.84
CA ASP A 449 17.17 44.25 -8.18
C ASP A 449 18.62 44.77 -8.25
N HIS A 450 19.44 44.53 -7.22
CA HIS A 450 20.79 45.10 -7.17
C HIS A 450 21.76 44.53 -8.21
N LYS A 451 21.51 43.33 -8.76
CA LYS A 451 22.10 42.82 -10.02
C LYS A 451 21.47 41.48 -10.45
N PRO A 452 21.11 41.27 -11.72
CA PRO A 452 20.72 39.94 -12.19
C PRO A 452 21.88 38.95 -12.03
N GLN A 453 21.57 37.75 -11.54
CA GLN A 453 22.56 36.69 -11.35
C GLN A 453 22.74 35.93 -12.66
N LYS A 454 23.93 36.01 -13.25
CA LYS A 454 24.28 35.24 -14.44
C LYS A 454 24.64 33.80 -14.05
N VAL A 455 23.87 32.85 -14.54
CA VAL A 455 23.98 31.43 -14.18
C VAL A 455 24.20 30.59 -15.44
N SER A 456 25.08 29.60 -15.35
CA SER A 456 25.15 28.51 -16.33
C SER A 456 24.34 27.32 -15.82
N ILE A 457 23.36 26.87 -16.60
CA ILE A 457 22.53 25.71 -16.25
C ILE A 457 23.22 24.47 -16.85
N SER A 458 24.09 23.86 -16.05
CA SER A 458 24.83 22.64 -16.42
C SER A 458 23.92 21.43 -16.51
N ALA A 459 24.31 20.45 -17.32
CA ALA A 459 23.58 19.20 -17.46
C ALA A 459 23.47 18.47 -16.11
N CYS A 460 22.24 18.15 -15.72
CA CYS A 460 21.92 17.35 -14.56
C CYS A 460 21.45 15.99 -15.08
N HIS A 461 22.22 14.92 -14.89
CA HIS A 461 21.73 13.59 -15.23
C HIS A 461 20.42 13.28 -14.48
N PRO A 462 19.47 12.54 -15.08
CA PRO A 462 18.24 12.11 -14.42
C PRO A 462 18.54 11.21 -13.20
N VAL A 463 19.64 10.46 -13.30
CA VAL A 463 20.15 9.61 -12.23
C VAL A 463 20.78 10.49 -11.15
N TRP A 464 20.23 10.39 -9.94
CA TRP A 464 20.77 11.04 -8.75
C TRP A 464 22.21 10.57 -8.49
N HIS A 465 23.18 11.43 -8.76
CA HIS A 465 24.58 11.08 -8.58
C HIS A 465 24.97 11.22 -7.09
N ALA A 466 25.62 10.20 -6.53
CA ALA A 466 26.07 10.19 -5.14
C ALA A 466 26.90 11.44 -4.76
N SER A 467 27.68 11.97 -5.72
CA SER A 467 28.51 13.17 -5.54
C SER A 467 27.70 14.43 -5.24
N TRP A 468 26.47 14.55 -5.74
CA TRP A 468 25.60 15.69 -5.44
C TRP A 468 25.04 15.60 -4.04
N LEU A 469 24.62 14.40 -3.62
CA LEU A 469 24.18 14.18 -2.24
C LEU A 469 25.32 14.44 -1.25
N GLN A 470 26.55 13.97 -1.56
CA GLN A 470 27.73 14.27 -0.74
C GLN A 470 28.01 15.78 -0.65
N SER A 471 27.91 16.50 -1.76
CA SER A 471 28.07 17.96 -1.79
C SER A 471 27.00 18.67 -0.96
N ALA A 472 25.76 18.20 -1.04
CA ALA A 472 24.66 18.74 -0.25
C ALA A 472 24.84 18.47 1.26
N VAL A 473 25.25 17.26 1.63
CA VAL A 473 25.59 16.90 3.02
C VAL A 473 26.74 17.77 3.55
N HIS A 474 27.75 18.06 2.73
CA HIS A 474 28.82 18.98 3.12
C HIS A 474 28.29 20.41 3.36
N SER A 475 27.41 20.91 2.49
CA SER A 475 26.77 22.22 2.67
C SER A 475 25.95 22.29 3.95
N LEU A 476 25.19 21.24 4.28
CA LEU A 476 24.44 21.13 5.53
C LEU A 476 25.37 21.22 6.75
N LYS A 477 26.48 20.47 6.76
CA LYS A 477 27.48 20.52 7.85
C LYS A 477 28.04 21.94 8.04
N GLN A 478 28.35 22.66 6.95
CA GLN A 478 28.80 24.05 7.03
C GLN A 478 27.76 25.00 7.67
N HIS A 479 26.48 24.65 7.57
CA HIS A 479 25.36 25.38 8.17
C HIS A 479 24.87 24.76 9.49
N ARG A 480 25.73 23.97 10.16
CA ARG A 480 25.45 23.32 11.45
C ARG A 480 24.25 22.37 11.41
N LYS A 481 23.94 21.82 10.24
CA LYS A 481 22.91 20.80 10.07
C LYS A 481 23.56 19.43 9.87
N ARG A 482 23.04 18.43 10.58
CA ARG A 482 23.39 17.03 10.41
C ARG A 482 22.23 16.26 9.79
N LEU A 483 22.56 15.44 8.79
CA LEU A 483 21.63 14.49 8.18
C LEU A 483 21.65 13.17 8.95
N GLU A 484 20.50 12.71 9.40
CA GLU A 484 20.29 11.37 9.94
C GLU A 484 19.39 10.57 9.00
N ILE A 485 19.71 9.28 8.83
CA ILE A 485 19.04 8.39 7.88
C ILE A 485 18.61 7.12 8.58
N ILE A 486 17.40 6.68 8.28
CA ILE A 486 16.82 5.45 8.79
C ILE A 486 16.27 4.61 7.63
N ASP A 487 16.52 3.31 7.66
CA ASP A 487 15.97 2.35 6.70
C ASP A 487 14.53 2.01 7.09
N LEU A 488 13.61 2.25 6.15
CA LEU A 488 12.16 2.10 6.36
C LEU A 488 11.55 0.97 5.53
N ARG A 489 12.35 0.04 5.02
CA ARG A 489 11.85 -1.17 4.34
C ARG A 489 11.27 -2.15 5.36
N CYS A 490 10.09 -1.82 5.88
CA CYS A 490 9.43 -2.51 7.00
C CYS A 490 8.70 -3.80 6.59
N GLU A 491 8.43 -3.98 5.30
CA GLU A 491 7.71 -5.13 4.73
C GLU A 491 8.60 -5.91 3.74
N SER A 492 8.28 -7.19 3.50
CA SER A 492 9.07 -8.07 2.62
C SER A 492 9.18 -7.52 1.20
N PHE A 493 8.07 -7.06 0.62
CA PHE A 493 8.05 -6.51 -0.74
C PHE A 493 8.94 -5.27 -0.91
N LEU A 494 9.21 -4.53 0.16
CA LEU A 494 10.10 -3.36 0.14
C LEU A 494 11.58 -3.73 0.21
N LYS A 495 11.92 -4.92 0.71
CA LYS A 495 13.30 -5.40 0.79
C LYS A 495 13.72 -6.14 -0.47
N GLU A 496 12.78 -6.90 -1.03
CA GLU A 496 12.99 -7.70 -2.25
C GLU A 496 12.89 -6.85 -3.51
N GLY A 497 12.24 -5.68 -3.42
CA GLY A 497 12.10 -4.74 -4.53
C GLY A 497 13.38 -4.00 -4.90
N PRO A 498 13.47 -3.47 -6.14
CA PRO A 498 14.62 -2.71 -6.62
C PRO A 498 14.65 -1.25 -6.10
N VAL A 499 13.77 -0.91 -5.15
CA VAL A 499 13.58 0.44 -4.62
C VAL A 499 14.00 0.48 -3.15
N GLY A 500 14.93 1.39 -2.83
CA GLY A 500 15.25 1.74 -1.46
C GLY A 500 14.24 2.74 -0.91
N ILE A 501 13.86 2.59 0.36
CA ILE A 501 13.02 3.56 1.08
C ILE A 501 13.70 3.96 2.37
N PHE A 502 13.94 5.26 2.51
CA PHE A 502 14.66 5.82 3.64
C PHE A 502 13.92 7.01 4.24
N GLY A 503 13.95 7.09 5.56
CA GLY A 503 13.57 8.28 6.30
C GLY A 503 14.79 9.17 6.48
N VAL A 504 14.58 10.46 6.29
CA VAL A 504 15.60 11.50 6.42
C VAL A 504 15.16 12.50 7.48
N ARG A 505 16.09 12.86 8.36
CA ARG A 505 15.89 13.88 9.39
C ARG A 505 17.06 14.86 9.40
N LEU A 506 16.75 16.15 9.51
CA LEU A 506 17.73 17.22 9.75
C LEU A 506 17.76 17.59 11.23
N ARG A 507 18.96 17.62 11.83
CA ARG A 507 19.17 18.10 13.21
C ARG A 507 20.22 19.20 13.26
N GLU A 508 20.16 20.03 14.28
CA GLU A 508 21.28 20.91 14.63
C GLU A 508 22.48 20.07 15.09
N GLU A 509 23.70 20.46 14.71
CA GLU A 509 24.90 19.95 15.36
C GLU A 509 25.01 20.55 16.77
N GLU A 510 24.93 19.71 17.80
CA GLU A 510 25.30 20.10 19.15
C GLU A 510 26.79 20.49 19.15
N SER A 511 27.09 21.68 19.68
CA SER A 511 28.48 22.09 19.86
C SER A 511 29.14 21.12 20.85
N PRO A 512 30.36 20.62 20.55
CA PRO A 512 31.05 19.63 21.38
C PRO A 512 31.35 20.12 22.80
#